data_AF-A0A0R3XDM4-F1
#
_entry.id   AF-A0A0R3XDM4-F1
#
_cell.length_a   1.000
_cell.length_b   1.000
_cell.length_c   1.000
_cell.angle_alpha   90.00
_cell.angle_beta   90.00
_cell.angle_gamma   90.00
#
_symmetry.space_group_name_H-M   'P 1'
#
loop_
_entity.id
_entity.type
_entity.pdbx_description
1 polymer ?
#
loop_
_entity_poly.entity_id
_entity_poly.type
_entity_poly.pdbx_seq_one_letter_code
_entity_poly.pdbx_strand_id
1 'polypeptide(L)' 'MSDQVENSNPRAKAETRTARTGLLFPVGRARRILRRGNYAERVGDAAPVYLAAVLEYLTASVLELAGNAVHDYGLMYI' A
#
# COMPACT_ATOMS: atom_id res chain seq x y z
N MET A 1 30.63 30.74 -28.63
CA MET A 1 30.13 29.40 -28.29
C MET A 1 29.43 29.49 -26.95
N SER A 2 28.13 29.22 -26.91
CA SER A 2 27.34 29.20 -25.68
C SER A 2 27.27 27.75 -25.21
N ASP A 3 27.93 27.42 -24.11
CA ASP A 3 27.89 26.08 -23.53
C ASP A 3 26.46 25.76 -23.08
N GLN A 4 25.84 24.78 -23.74
CA GLN A 4 24.61 24.17 -23.28
C GLN A 4 24.93 23.31 -22.06
N VAL A 5 24.42 23.71 -20.89
CA VAL A 5 24.39 22.85 -19.71
C VAL A 5 23.32 21.78 -19.92
N GLU A 6 23.75 20.59 -20.37
CA GLU A 6 22.91 19.40 -20.41
C GLU A 6 22.71 18.88 -18.98
N ASN A 7 21.61 19.28 -18.34
CA ASN A 7 21.16 18.69 -17.07
C ASN A 7 20.44 17.37 -17.35
N SER A 8 21.20 16.31 -17.60
CA SER A 8 20.69 14.94 -17.59
C SER A 8 20.71 14.41 -16.17
N ASN A 9 19.74 14.81 -15.34
CA ASN A 9 19.48 14.13 -14.07
C ASN A 9 18.60 12.90 -14.34
N PRO A 10 19.15 11.66 -14.42
CA PRO A 10 18.32 10.48 -14.58
C PRO A 10 17.40 10.39 -13.37
N ARG A 11 16.09 10.50 -13.59
CA ARG A 11 15.09 10.41 -12.52
C ARG A 11 15.38 9.17 -11.68
N ALA A 12 15.88 9.39 -10.46
CA ALA A 12 16.15 8.32 -9.53
C ALA A 12 14.90 7.44 -9.41
N LYS A 13 15.09 6.12 -9.38
CA LYS A 13 14.00 5.14 -9.34
C LYS A 13 13.15 5.46 -8.11
N ALA A 14 11.94 5.98 -8.34
CA ALA A 14 11.11 6.45 -7.25
C ALA A 14 10.60 5.27 -6.44
N GLU A 15 10.99 5.21 -5.16
CA GLU A 15 10.47 4.20 -4.25
C GLU A 15 8.96 4.40 -4.04
N THR A 16 8.22 3.30 -4.08
CA THR A 16 6.75 3.33 -3.95
C THR A 16 6.33 3.68 -2.52
N ARG A 17 5.16 4.30 -2.37
CA ARG A 17 4.60 4.60 -1.04
C ARG A 17 4.41 3.36 -0.18
N THR A 18 4.02 2.23 -0.80
CA THR A 18 3.89 0.95 -0.09
C THR A 18 5.25 0.50 0.46
N ALA A 19 6.30 0.50 -0.36
CA ALA A 19 7.65 0.12 0.06
C ALA A 19 8.16 0.97 1.24
N ARG A 20 7.94 2.28 1.21
CA ARG A 20 8.33 3.20 2.31
C ARG A 20 7.62 2.95 3.64
N THR A 21 6.48 2.27 3.62
CA THR A 21 5.65 2.06 4.82
C THR A 21 5.81 0.67 5.43
N GLY A 22 6.45 -0.27 4.73
CA GLY A 22 6.54 -1.67 5.15
C GLY A 22 5.21 -2.44 5.09
N LEU A 23 4.14 -1.84 4.55
CA LEU A 23 2.85 -2.49 4.37
C LEU A 23 2.87 -3.40 3.14
N LEU A 24 2.19 -4.53 3.21
CA LEU A 24 1.89 -5.39 2.06
C LEU A 24 0.77 -4.80 1.20
N PHE A 25 -0.17 -4.08 1.81
CA PHE A 25 -1.32 -3.53 1.10
C PHE A 25 -0.96 -2.26 0.28
N PRO A 26 -1.57 -2.07 -0.90
CA PRO A 26 -1.17 -1.03 -1.83
C PRO A 26 -1.68 0.37 -1.43
N VAL A 27 -0.87 1.14 -0.67
CA VAL A 27 -1.13 2.54 -0.26
C VAL A 27 -1.45 3.45 -1.44
N GLY A 28 -0.73 3.30 -2.57
CA GLY A 28 -0.97 4.11 -3.78
C GLY A 28 -2.38 3.89 -4.36
N ARG A 29 -2.89 2.66 -4.29
CA ARG A 29 -4.24 2.31 -4.72
C ARG A 29 -5.28 2.86 -3.74
N ALA A 30 -5.07 2.71 -2.44
CA ALA A 30 -5.94 3.27 -1.41
C ALA A 30 -6.14 4.79 -1.61
N ARG A 31 -5.07 5.55 -1.88
CA ARG A 31 -5.17 6.99 -2.19
C ARG A 31 -6.02 7.26 -3.43
N ARG A 32 -5.86 6.47 -4.50
CA ARG A 32 -6.62 6.65 -5.75
C ARG A 32 -8.11 6.38 -5.51
N ILE A 33 -8.45 5.38 -4.71
CA ILE A 33 -9.83 5.07 -4.32
C ILE A 33 -10.41 6.22 -3.49
N LEU A 34 -9.70 6.67 -2.46
CA LEU A 34 -10.15 7.78 -1.60
C LEU A 34 -10.43 9.07 -2.38
N ARG A 35 -9.59 9.40 -3.37
CA ARG A 35 -9.80 10.58 -4.23
C ARG A 35 -10.94 10.41 -5.24
N ARG A 36 -11.22 9.19 -5.69
CA ARG A 36 -12.30 8.91 -6.65
C ARG A 36 -13.66 8.80 -5.98
N GLY A 37 -13.70 8.40 -4.71
CA GLY A 37 -14.94 8.21 -3.97
C GLY A 37 -15.59 9.51 -3.46
N ASN A 38 -15.00 10.68 -3.73
CA ASN A 38 -15.50 11.99 -3.29
C ASN A 38 -15.83 12.07 -1.77
N TYR A 39 -15.09 11.35 -0.94
CA TYR A 39 -15.32 11.30 0.51
C TYR A 39 -15.01 12.62 1.23
N ALA A 40 -14.13 13.44 0.64
CA ALA A 40 -13.77 14.77 1.10
C ALA A 40 -13.15 15.56 -0.06
N GLU A 41 -13.18 16.90 0.03
CA GLU A 41 -12.53 17.79 -0.94
C GLU A 41 -11.00 17.55 -1.00
N ARG A 42 -10.38 17.28 0.16
CA ARG A 42 -8.95 17.00 0.29
C ARG A 42 -8.74 15.72 1.09
N VAL A 43 -7.83 14.87 0.62
CA VAL A 43 -7.40 13.65 1.31
C VAL A 43 -6.00 13.86 1.83
N GLY A 44 -5.84 13.83 3.16
CA GLY A 44 -4.52 13.94 3.81
C GLY A 44 -3.58 12.80 3.44
N ASP A 45 -2.28 13.04 3.51
CA ASP A 45 -1.27 12.07 3.06
C ASP A 45 -1.19 10.81 3.94
N ALA A 46 -1.54 10.92 5.22
CA ALA A 46 -1.60 9.80 6.16
C ALA A 46 -2.85 8.91 5.97
N ALA A 47 -3.96 9.46 5.47
CA ALA A 47 -5.22 8.73 5.31
C ALA A 47 -5.09 7.41 4.51
N PRO A 48 -4.46 7.37 3.32
CA PRO A 48 -4.29 6.11 2.59
C PRO A 48 -3.33 5.13 3.26
N VAL A 49 -2.39 5.60 4.08
CA VAL A 49 -1.46 4.74 4.83
C VAL A 49 -2.21 4.07 5.97
N TYR A 50 -2.95 4.85 6.76
CA TYR A 50 -3.74 4.35 7.87
C TYR A 50 -4.80 3.35 7.40
N LEU A 51 -5.53 3.69 6.32
CA LEU A 51 -6.52 2.78 5.74
C LEU A 51 -5.88 1.46 5.27
N ALA A 52 -4.74 1.53 4.56
CA ALA A 52 -4.06 0.32 4.11
C ALA A 52 -3.60 -0.55 5.29
N ALA A 53 -3.05 0.05 6.35
CA ALA A 53 -2.61 -0.65 7.54
C ALA A 53 -3.77 -1.35 8.28
N VAL A 54 -4.90 -0.66 8.46
CA VAL A 54 -6.08 -1.26 9.12
C VAL A 54 -6.62 -2.43 8.29
N LEU A 55 -6.74 -2.27 6.97
CA LEU A 55 -7.20 -3.35 6.10
C LEU A 55 -6.25 -4.55 6.10
N GLU A 56 -4.95 -4.31 6.09
CA GLU A 56 -3.92 -5.35 6.19
C GLU A 56 -4.03 -6.11 7.52
N TYR A 57 -4.12 -5.40 8.64
CA TYR A 57 -4.27 -6.00 9.97
C TYR A 57 -5.52 -6.87 10.07
N LEU A 58 -6.68 -6.36 9.62
CA LEU A 58 -7.93 -7.12 9.65
C LEU A 58 -7.86 -8.35 8.75
N THR A 59 -7.27 -8.23 7.56
CA THR A 59 -7.12 -9.35 6.63
C THR A 59 -6.20 -10.42 7.20
N ALA A 60 -5.06 -10.02 7.78
CA ALA A 60 -4.14 -10.94 8.44
C ALA A 60 -4.82 -11.68 9.60
N SER A 61 -5.57 -10.95 10.44
CA SER A 61 -6.28 -11.53 11.58
C SER A 61 -7.32 -12.57 11.14
N VAL A 62 -8.10 -12.27 10.09
CA VAL A 62 -9.10 -13.21 9.56
C VAL A 62 -8.42 -14.42 8.94
N LEU A 63 -7.33 -14.23 8.20
CA LEU A 63 -6.58 -15.34 7.59
C LEU A 63 -5.93 -16.24 8.64
N GLU A 64 -5.38 -15.68 9.71
CA GLU A 64 -4.82 -16.42 10.84
C GLU A 64 -5.88 -17.29 11.52
N LEU A 65 -7.04 -16.70 11.83
CA LEU A 65 -8.15 -17.45 12.43
C LEU A 65 -8.69 -18.53 11.50
N ALA A 66 -8.81 -18.24 10.20
CA ALA A 66 -9.24 -19.22 9.21
C ALA A 66 -8.22 -20.36 9.07
N GLY A 67 -6.92 -20.05 9.08
CA GLY A 67 -5.85 -21.05 9.06
C GLY A 67 -5.91 -21.96 10.29
N ASN A 68 -6.03 -21.39 11.48
CA ASN A 68 -6.16 -22.15 12.72
C ASN A 68 -7.40 -23.06 12.69
N ALA A 69 -8.55 -22.55 12.25
CA ALA A 69 -9.76 -23.36 12.12
C ALA A 69 -9.54 -24.54 11.15
N VAL A 70 -8.89 -24.33 10.01
CA VAL A 70 -8.57 -25.39 9.05
C VAL A 70 -7.65 -26.47 9.63
N HIS A 71 -6.66 -26.07 10.45
CA HIS A 71 -5.83 -27.00 11.21
C HIS A 71 -6.64 -27.80 12.23
N ASP A 72 -7.55 -27.16 12.96
CA ASP A 72 -8.43 -27.80 13.93
C ASP A 72 -9.38 -28.83 13.27
N TYR A 73 -9.72 -28.63 11.98
CA TYR A 73 -10.52 -29.57 11.17
C TYR A 73 -9.68 -30.57 10.34
N GLY A 74 -8.34 -30.58 10.48
CA GLY A 74 -7.46 -31.61 9.92
C GLY A 74 -7.24 -31.58 8.40
N LEU A 75 -7.54 -30.47 7.72
CA LEU A 75 -7.32 -30.35 6.27
C LEU A 75 -6.29 -29.27 5.94
N MET A 76 -4.99 -29.55 6.11
CA MET A 76 -4.01 -28.69 5.46
C MET A 76 -2.84 -29.47 4.84
N TYR A 77 -2.73 -29.34 3.51
CA TYR A 77 -1.46 -29.30 2.79
C TYR A 77 -1.28 -27.86 2.29
N ILE A 78 -0.25 -27.18 2.82
CA ILE A 78 0.67 -26.34 2.03
C ILE A 78 2.05 -26.96 2.20
#